data_AF-A0A223RVQ6-F1
#
_entry.id   AF-A0A223RVQ6-F1
#
_cell.length_a   1.000
_cell.length_b   1.000
_cell.length_c   1.000
_cell.angle_alpha   90.00
_cell.angle_beta   90.00
_cell.angle_gamma   90.00
#
_symmetry.space_group_name_H-M   'P 1'
#
loop_
_entity.id
_entity.type
_entity.pdbx_description
1 polymer ?
#
loop_
_entity_poly.entity_id
_entity_poly.type
_entity_poly.pdbx_seq_one_letter_code
_entity_poly.pdbx_strand_id
1 'polypeptide(L)' 'MRTSMRAESVDRDKPVRIAKRDHGGTDLDETVARLAFEHESFTALARLSDDALQEYQEEQRDLAESDMPVPE' A
#
# COMPACT_ATOMS: atom_id res chain seq x y z
N MET A 1 6.15 -19.27 -8.16
CA MET A 1 7.43 -18.79 -8.73
C MET A 1 8.12 -17.97 -7.66
N ARG A 2 9.40 -18.23 -7.35
CA ARG A 2 10.16 -17.46 -6.37
C ARG A 2 11.10 -16.53 -7.14
N THR A 3 10.86 -15.22 -7.05
CA THR A 3 11.64 -14.20 -7.75
C THR A 3 12.73 -13.69 -6.82
N SER A 4 14.00 -13.72 -7.24
CA SER A 4 15.13 -13.21 -6.43
C SER A 4 15.55 -11.84 -6.93
N MET A 5 15.54 -10.83 -6.05
CA MET A 5 16.06 -9.50 -6.34
C MET A 5 17.39 -9.28 -5.60
N ARG A 6 18.39 -8.74 -6.29
CA ARG A 6 19.64 -8.27 -5.65
C ARG A 6 19.43 -6.83 -5.18
N ALA A 7 19.68 -6.59 -3.90
CA ALA A 7 19.70 -5.26 -3.30
C ALA A 7 21.01 -5.08 -2.52
N GLU A 8 21.52 -3.85 -2.48
CA GLU A 8 22.61 -3.50 -1.57
C GLU A 8 22.12 -3.63 -0.12
N SER A 9 23.01 -3.98 0.81
CA SER A 9 22.65 -4.25 2.22
C SER A 9 21.91 -3.08 2.88
N VAL A 10 22.32 -1.84 2.57
CA VAL A 10 21.66 -0.62 3.06
C VAL A 10 20.23 -0.48 2.54
N ASP A 11 19.97 -0.90 1.30
CA ASP A 11 18.63 -0.89 0.72
C ASP A 11 17.77 -2.06 1.19
N ARG A 12 18.36 -3.21 1.54
CA ARG A 12 17.62 -4.34 2.13
C ARG A 12 17.09 -4.04 3.54
N ASP A 13 17.81 -3.24 4.32
CA ASP A 13 17.40 -2.92 5.68
C ASP A 13 16.19 -1.97 5.73
N LYS A 14 15.95 -1.19 4.68
CA LYS A 14 14.83 -0.23 4.64
C LYS A 14 13.47 -0.94 4.65
N PRO A 15 13.15 -1.89 3.74
CA PRO A 15 11.89 -2.61 3.79
C PRO A 15 11.76 -3.48 5.04
N VAL A 16 12.85 -4.03 5.59
CA VAL A 16 12.80 -4.77 6.87
C VAL A 16 12.33 -3.88 8.02
N ARG A 17 12.77 -2.61 8.05
CA ARG A 17 12.29 -1.65 9.06
C ARG A 17 10.82 -1.28 8.85
N ILE A 18 10.39 -1.10 7.59
CA ILE A 18 8.99 -0.83 7.24
C ILE A 18 8.09 -1.99 7.66
N ALA A 19 8.48 -3.23 7.33
CA ALA A 19 7.76 -4.44 7.70
C ALA A 19 7.48 -4.49 9.21
N LYS A 20 8.49 -4.20 10.02
CA LYS A 20 8.39 -4.19 11.49
C LYS A 20 7.56 -3.04 12.02
N ARG A 21 7.67 -1.84 11.43
CA ARG A 21 7.00 -0.63 11.91
C ARG A 21 5.53 -0.60 11.52
N ASP A 22 5.24 -0.87 10.25
CA ASP A 22 3.96 -0.54 9.62
C ASP A 22 3.08 -1.77 9.36
N HIS A 23 3.68 -2.96 9.37
CA HIS A 23 3.00 -4.20 8.97
C HIS A 23 3.18 -5.33 9.99
N GLY A 24 3.51 -5.00 11.24
CA GLY A 24 3.54 -5.95 12.36
C GLY A 24 4.61 -7.04 12.28
N GLY A 25 5.65 -6.86 11.45
CA GLY A 25 6.71 -7.85 11.26
C GLY A 25 6.38 -8.92 10.22
N THR A 26 5.54 -8.61 9.24
CA THR A 26 5.33 -9.43 8.02
C THR A 26 6.63 -9.71 7.28
N ASP A 27 6.60 -10.73 6.42
CA ASP A 27 7.78 -11.16 5.67
C ASP A 27 8.31 -10.04 4.75
N LEU A 28 9.62 -10.05 4.50
CA LEU A 28 10.28 -9.06 3.66
C LEU A 28 9.72 -9.07 2.23
N ASP A 29 9.46 -10.24 1.67
CA ASP A 29 8.95 -10.38 0.31
C ASP A 29 7.52 -9.83 0.21
N GLU A 30 6.71 -10.04 1.25
CA GLU A 30 5.35 -9.50 1.36
C GLU A 30 5.37 -7.97 1.48
N THR A 31 6.26 -7.42 2.31
CA THR A 31 6.43 -5.97 2.45
C THR A 31 6.87 -5.33 1.13
N VAL A 32 7.80 -5.95 0.40
CA VAL A 32 8.24 -5.45 -0.91
C VAL A 32 7.09 -5.51 -1.92
N ALA A 33 6.32 -6.59 -1.96
CA ALA A 33 5.16 -6.71 -2.85
C ALA A 33 4.10 -5.65 -2.53
N ARG A 34 3.83 -5.40 -1.25
CA ARG A 34 2.90 -4.36 -0.81
C ARG A 34 3.37 -2.96 -1.19
N LEU A 35 4.63 -2.64 -0.96
CA LEU A 35 5.20 -1.34 -1.34
C LEU A 35 5.16 -1.10 -2.85
N ALA A 36 5.40 -2.15 -3.65
CA ALA A 36 5.26 -2.06 -5.10
C ALA A 36 3.80 -1.78 -5.51
N PHE A 37 2.85 -2.50 -4.93
CA PHE A 37 1.42 -2.27 -5.16
C PHE A 37 0.98 -0.86 -4.76
N GLU A 38 1.39 -0.37 -3.58
CA GLU A 38 1.08 0.99 -3.11
C GLU A 38 1.67 2.04 -4.06
N HIS A 39 2.92 1.89 -4.50
CA HIS A 39 3.53 2.79 -5.48
C HIS A 39 2.77 2.82 -6.81
N GLU A 40 2.39 1.65 -7.34
CA GLU A 40 1.60 1.56 -8.57
C GLU A 40 0.22 2.21 -8.40
N SER A 41 -0.41 2.02 -7.25
CA SER A 41 -1.69 2.62 -6.91
C SER A 41 -1.60 4.16 -6.86
N PHE A 42 -0.59 4.71 -6.18
CA PHE A 42 -0.35 6.15 -6.16
C PHE A 42 -0.02 6.70 -7.56
N THR A 43 0.71 5.95 -8.38
CA THR A 43 0.98 6.33 -9.77
C THR A 43 -0.30 6.37 -10.60
N ALA A 44 -1.23 5.43 -10.37
CA ALA A 44 -2.52 5.43 -11.04
C ALA A 44 -3.36 6.64 -10.61
N LEU A 45 -3.42 6.93 -9.30
CA LEU A 45 -4.14 8.10 -8.77
C LEU A 45 -3.57 9.42 -9.30
N ALA A 46 -2.24 9.53 -9.40
CA ALA A 46 -1.58 10.72 -9.93
C ALA A 46 -1.86 10.99 -11.42
N ARG A 47 -2.41 10.02 -12.15
CA ARG A 47 -2.80 10.14 -13.57
C ARG A 47 -4.27 10.51 -13.76
N LEU A 48 -5.07 10.49 -12.70
CA LEU A 48 -6.47 10.87 -12.78
C LEU A 48 -6.60 12.38 -13.02
N SER A 49 -7.66 12.77 -13.72
CA SER A 49 -8.11 14.17 -13.74
C SER A 49 -8.69 14.55 -12.37
N ASP A 50 -8.74 15.84 -12.07
CA ASP A 50 -9.28 16.36 -10.79
C ASP A 50 -10.70 15.83 -10.49
N ASP A 51 -11.60 15.81 -11.49
CA ASP A 51 -12.97 15.30 -11.32
C ASP A 51 -12.98 13.80 -10.94
N ALA A 52 -12.19 12.99 -11.63
CA ALA A 52 -12.08 11.54 -11.37
C ALA A 52 -11.38 11.24 -10.03
N LEU A 53 -10.42 12.09 -9.63
CA LEU A 53 -9.79 11.99 -8.32
C LEU A 53 -10.78 12.32 -7.21
N GLN A 54 -11.63 13.33 -7.42
CA GLN A 54 -12.69 13.69 -6.48
C GLN A 54 -13.72 12.55 -6.34
N GLU A 55 -14.19 11.99 -7.45
CA GLU A 55 -15.12 10.85 -7.45
C GLU A 55 -14.53 9.65 -6.69
N TYR A 56 -13.26 9.31 -6.94
CA TYR A 56 -12.56 8.26 -6.20
C TYR A 56 -12.50 8.55 -4.70
N GLN A 57 -12.20 9.79 -4.29
CA GLN A 57 -12.14 10.16 -2.87
C GLN A 57 -13.51 10.08 -2.18
N GLU A 58 -14.57 10.44 -2.89
CA GLU A 58 -15.96 10.32 -2.40
C GLU A 58 -16.32 8.84 -2.21
N GLU A 59 -16.05 7.98 -3.20
CA GLU A 59 -16.28 6.54 -3.09
C GLU A 59 -15.50 5.90 -1.92
N GLN A 60 -14.23 6.27 -1.74
CA GLN A 60 -13.43 5.76 -0.61
C GLN A 60 -13.96 6.22 0.75
N ARG A 61 -14.53 7.43 0.83
CA ARG A 61 -15.16 7.92 2.07
C ARG A 61 -16.41 7.11 2.40
N ASP A 62 -17.26 6.89 1.42
CA ASP A 62 -18.50 6.13 1.60
C ASP A 62 -18.21 4.68 2.03
N LEU A 63 -17.17 4.07 1.48
CA LEU A 63 -16.69 2.74 1.89
C LEU A 63 -16.16 2.74 3.33
N ALA A 64 -15.35 3.72 3.71
CA ALA A 64 -14.81 3.83 5.06
C ALA A 64 -15.89 4.07 6.12
N GLU A 65 -16.96 4.80 5.77
CA GLU A 65 -18.12 5.00 6.63
C GLU A 65 -18.99 3.74 6.73
N SER A 66 -19.07 2.94 5.66
CA SER A 66 -19.82 1.68 5.61
C SER A 66 -19.17 0.54 6.39
N ASP A 67 -17.85 0.58 6.58
CA ASP A 67 -17.08 -0.41 7.35
C ASP A 67 -17.15 -0.19 8.89
N MET A 68 -17.98 0.77 9.34
CA MET A 68 -18.29 0.95 10.76
C MET A 68 -19.14 -0.24 11.26
N PRO A 69 -18.75 -0.90 12.37
CA PRO A 69 -19.55 -1.99 12.92
C PRO A 69 -20.93 -1.46 13.32
N VAL A 70 -21.98 -2.11 12.83
CA VAL A 70 -23.35 -1.87 13.30
C VAL A 70 -23.36 -2.15 14.81
N PRO A 71 -23.69 -1.17 15.67
CA PRO A 71 -23.82 -1.44 17.09
C PRO A 71 -25.01 -2.39 17.32
N GLU A 72 -24.79 -3.48 18.06
CA GLU A 72 -25.83 -4.40 18.53
C GLU A 72 -26.86 -3.71 19.44
#